data_AF-A0A7S3IBJ0-F1
#
_entry.id   AF-A0A7S3IBJ0-F1
#
_cell.length_a   1.000
_cell.length_b   1.000
_cell.length_c   1.000
_cell.angle_alpha   90.00
_cell.angle_beta   90.00
_cell.angle_gamma   90.00
#
_symmetry.space_group_name_H-M   'P 1'
#
loop_
_entity.id
_entity.type
_entity.pdbx_description
1 polymer ?
#
loop_
_entity_poly.entity_id
_entity_poly.type
_entity_poly.pdbx_seq_one_letter_code
_entity_poly.pdbx_strand_id
1 'polypeptide(L)'
;MGGQITVIKNNTFRKNTNSLLNVPLSRVRDFHASFKSICDNFSMDLSEFEHIFGLSESAFVIWDTDNNGLIDSLELFSGITLFSDTKFEDKIRFLFDLFDFNELDSLALVDIEFMIYCSLSATQ
;
A
#
# COMPACT_ATOMS: atom_id res chain seq x y z
N MET A 1 -2.51 -36.36 21.24
CA MET A 1 -1.60 -35.20 21.23
C MET A 1 -2.05 -34.30 20.09
N GLY A 2 -2.94 -33.37 20.40
CA GLY A 2 -3.67 -32.58 19.39
C GLY A 2 -2.81 -31.46 18.83
N GLY A 3 -2.67 -31.44 17.50
CA GLY A 3 -2.04 -30.35 16.79
C GLY A 3 -2.83 -29.05 17.00
N GLN A 4 -2.14 -28.01 17.45
CA GLN A 4 -2.67 -26.67 17.46
C GLN A 4 -2.76 -26.20 16.01
N ILE A 5 -3.94 -26.38 15.40
CA ILE A 5 -4.35 -25.57 14.26
C ILE A 5 -4.47 -24.16 14.81
N THR A 6 -3.51 -23.30 14.48
CA THR A 6 -3.59 -21.87 14.76
C THR A 6 -4.80 -21.34 14.02
N VAL A 7 -5.91 -21.23 14.74
CA VAL A 7 -7.10 -20.53 14.28
C VAL A 7 -6.66 -19.09 14.04
N ILE A 8 -6.44 -18.75 12.77
CA ILE A 8 -6.31 -17.37 12.33
C ILE A 8 -7.59 -16.70 12.82
N LYS A 9 -7.48 -15.91 13.89
CA LYS A 9 -8.59 -15.11 14.39
C LYS A 9 -9.00 -14.23 13.23
N ASN A 10 -10.18 -14.53 12.67
CA ASN A 10 -10.82 -13.71 11.64
C ASN A 10 -10.71 -12.25 12.08
N ASN A 11 -9.91 -11.49 11.34
CA ASN A 11 -9.57 -10.12 11.66
C ASN A 11 -10.78 -9.25 11.29
N THR A 12 -11.79 -9.25 12.16
CA THR A 12 -13.09 -8.59 11.94
C THR A 12 -12.95 -7.08 11.75
N PHE A 13 -11.79 -6.49 12.06
CA PHE A 13 -11.48 -5.08 11.85
C PHE A 13 -11.27 -4.67 10.38
N ARG A 14 -10.85 -5.58 9.48
CA ARG A 14 -10.70 -5.28 8.04
C ARG A 14 -12.00 -5.40 7.22
N LYS A 15 -13.16 -5.56 7.87
CA LYS A 15 -14.44 -5.63 7.13
C LYS A 15 -14.92 -4.29 6.57
N ASN A 16 -14.36 -3.17 7.03
CA ASN A 16 -14.70 -1.83 6.53
C ASN A 16 -13.65 -1.23 5.58
N THR A 17 -12.57 -1.94 5.25
CA THR A 17 -11.53 -1.52 4.29
C THR A 17 -11.73 -2.07 2.88
N ASN A 18 -12.94 -2.54 2.55
CA ASN A 18 -13.21 -3.24 1.29
C ASN A 18 -12.92 -2.41 0.02
N SER A 19 -12.72 -1.10 0.13
CA SER A 19 -12.53 -0.24 -1.04
C SER A 19 -11.11 -0.23 -1.62
N LEU A 20 -10.06 -0.50 -0.81
CA LEU A 20 -8.66 -0.51 -1.28
C LEU A 20 -8.05 -1.92 -1.35
N LEU A 21 -8.70 -2.91 -0.76
CA LEU A 21 -8.27 -4.31 -0.83
C LEU A 21 -8.85 -4.98 -2.08
N ASN A 22 -8.09 -5.89 -2.69
CA ASN A 22 -8.48 -6.63 -3.91
C ASN A 22 -8.81 -5.73 -5.12
N VAL A 23 -8.25 -4.52 -5.15
CA VAL A 23 -8.38 -3.61 -6.29
C VAL A 23 -7.52 -4.15 -7.45
N PRO A 24 -8.00 -4.12 -8.72
CA PRO A 24 -7.19 -4.54 -9.85
C PRO A 24 -5.95 -3.67 -10.01
N LEU A 25 -4.83 -4.26 -10.45
CA LEU A 25 -3.55 -3.55 -10.54
C LEU A 25 -3.61 -2.32 -11.47
N SER A 26 -4.48 -2.33 -12.50
CA SER A 26 -4.71 -1.16 -13.34
C SER A 26 -5.19 0.04 -12.52
N ARG A 27 -6.09 -0.19 -11.58
CA ARG A 27 -6.63 0.87 -10.72
C ARG A 27 -5.60 1.32 -9.67
N VAL A 28 -4.74 0.42 -9.20
CA VAL A 28 -3.57 0.80 -8.38
C VAL A 28 -2.62 1.72 -9.15
N ARG A 29 -2.38 1.43 -10.44
CA ARG A 29 -1.59 2.30 -11.33
C ARG A 29 -2.25 3.67 -11.54
N ASP A 30 -3.57 3.72 -11.68
CA ASP A 30 -4.30 5.00 -11.77
C ASP A 30 -4.10 5.84 -10.50
N PHE A 31 -4.25 5.23 -9.31
CA PHE A 31 -4.01 5.91 -8.05
C PHE A 31 -2.58 6.44 -7.93
N HIS A 32 -1.59 5.64 -8.33
CA HIS A 32 -0.19 6.05 -8.30
C HIS A 32 0.11 7.19 -9.28
N ALA A 33 -0.51 7.18 -10.46
CA ALA A 33 -0.40 8.29 -11.41
C ALA A 33 -1.02 9.58 -10.86
N SER A 34 -2.18 9.50 -10.20
CA SER A 34 -2.78 10.63 -9.49
C SER A 34 -1.87 11.13 -8.37
N PHE A 35 -1.35 10.24 -7.53
CA PHE A 35 -0.40 10.57 -6.46
C PHE A 35 0.82 11.35 -6.99
N LYS A 36 1.50 10.83 -8.02
CA LYS A 36 2.65 11.50 -8.65
C LYS A 36 2.32 12.90 -9.21
N SER A 37 1.05 13.18 -9.51
CA SER A 37 0.61 14.47 -10.05
C SER A 37 0.14 15.46 -8.99
N ILE A 38 -0.24 14.99 -7.81
CA ILE A 38 -0.89 15.80 -6.76
C ILE A 38 0.09 16.06 -5.62
N CYS A 39 0.86 15.05 -5.24
CA CYS A 39 1.70 15.07 -4.06
C CYS A 39 3.15 15.44 -4.42
N ASP A 40 3.71 16.39 -3.68
CA ASP A 40 5.10 16.85 -3.87
C ASP A 40 6.12 16.01 -3.07
N ASN A 41 5.65 15.09 -2.21
CA ASN A 41 6.48 14.30 -1.30
C ASN A 41 5.98 12.84 -1.23
N PHE A 42 6.64 12.01 -0.41
CA PHE A 42 6.30 10.58 -0.23
C PHE A 42 5.20 10.32 0.81
N SER A 43 4.47 11.35 1.23
CA SER A 43 3.38 11.27 2.20
C SER A 43 2.08 11.86 1.61
N MET A 44 0.95 11.50 2.20
CA MET A 44 -0.35 12.06 1.84
C MET A 44 -1.10 12.56 3.07
N ASP A 45 -1.60 13.80 3.01
CA ASP A 45 -2.58 14.29 3.96
C ASP A 45 -4.00 13.80 3.64
N LEU A 46 -4.96 14.10 4.53
CA LEU A 46 -6.35 13.69 4.36
C LEU A 46 -6.96 14.21 3.06
N SER A 47 -6.70 15.46 2.68
CA SER A 47 -7.29 16.07 1.48
C SER A 47 -6.76 15.42 0.20
N GLU A 48 -5.46 15.12 0.16
CA GLU A 48 -4.82 14.40 -0.95
C GLU A 48 -5.36 12.97 -1.05
N PHE A 49 -5.47 12.27 0.08
CA PHE A 49 -6.04 10.92 0.14
C PHE A 49 -7.49 10.88 -0.35
N GLU A 50 -8.34 11.80 0.11
CA GLU A 50 -9.72 11.92 -0.36
C GLU A 50 -9.78 12.20 -1.87
N HIS A 51 -8.88 13.04 -2.38
CA HIS A 51 -8.83 13.38 -3.79
C HIS A 51 -8.40 12.20 -4.69
N ILE A 52 -7.39 11.43 -4.26
CA ILE A 52 -6.83 10.31 -5.03
C ILE A 52 -7.73 9.08 -4.97
N PHE A 53 -8.20 8.72 -3.78
CA PHE A 53 -8.92 7.46 -3.56
C PHE A 53 -10.44 7.63 -3.53
N GLY A 54 -10.95 8.84 -3.27
CA GLY A 54 -12.39 9.09 -3.13
C GLY A 54 -13.00 8.41 -1.90
N LEU A 55 -12.20 8.21 -0.84
CA LEU A 55 -12.58 7.49 0.38
C LEU A 55 -12.69 8.44 1.55
N SER A 56 -13.43 8.04 2.58
CA SER A 56 -13.65 8.86 3.77
C SER A 56 -12.46 8.89 4.72
N GLU A 57 -12.43 9.88 5.61
CA GLU A 57 -11.55 9.99 6.78
C GLU A 57 -11.43 8.69 7.59
N SER A 58 -12.50 7.90 7.71
CA SER A 58 -12.44 6.61 8.41
C SER A 58 -11.51 5.58 7.76
N ALA A 59 -11.31 5.66 6.44
CA ALA A 59 -10.31 4.86 5.74
C ALA A 59 -8.91 5.45 5.91
N PHE A 60 -8.79 6.78 5.95
CA PHE A 60 -7.53 7.48 6.21
C PHE A 60 -6.90 7.09 7.55
N VAL A 61 -7.70 7.11 8.64
CA VAL A 61 -7.24 6.77 10.00
C VAL A 61 -6.67 5.35 10.12
N ILE A 62 -7.03 4.44 9.21
CA ILE A 62 -6.48 3.08 9.21
C ILE A 62 -5.04 3.07 8.68
N TRP A 63 -4.70 4.00 7.80
CA TRP A 63 -3.38 4.11 7.17
C TRP A 63 -2.47 5.14 7.86
N ASP A 64 -3.03 6.12 8.58
CA ASP A 64 -2.28 7.03 9.46
C ASP A 64 -1.93 6.33 10.78
N THR A 65 -0.98 5.38 10.71
CA THR A 65 -0.70 4.44 11.81
C THR A 65 -0.08 5.09 13.05
N ASP A 66 0.64 6.20 12.90
CA ASP A 66 1.24 6.96 13.99
C ASP A 66 0.42 8.20 14.41
N ASN A 67 -0.73 8.44 13.77
CA ASN A 67 -1.65 9.55 14.01
C ASN A 67 -0.98 10.92 13.89
N ASN A 68 -0.03 11.05 12.95
CA ASN A 68 0.65 12.31 12.67
C ASN A 68 -0.09 13.18 11.65
N GLY A 69 -1.21 12.68 11.08
CA GLY A 69 -2.01 13.35 10.07
C GLY A 69 -1.51 13.14 8.64
N LEU A 70 -0.57 12.22 8.42
CA LEU A 70 0.02 11.88 7.14
C LEU A 70 0.10 10.36 6.98
N ILE A 71 -0.18 9.88 5.78
CA ILE A 71 0.02 8.49 5.39
C ILE A 71 1.38 8.35 4.68
N ASP A 72 2.17 7.34 5.02
CA ASP A 72 3.32 6.93 4.21
C ASP A 72 2.81 6.29 2.90
N SER A 73 3.10 6.96 1.79
CA SER A 73 2.57 6.56 0.48
C SER A 73 3.20 5.26 0.00
N LEU A 74 4.47 5.01 0.32
CA LEU A 74 5.17 3.81 -0.10
C LEU A 74 4.64 2.59 0.66
N GLU A 75 4.35 2.73 1.95
CA GLU A 75 3.68 1.70 2.73
C GLU A 75 2.25 1.44 2.18
N LEU A 76 1.47 2.49 1.94
CA LEU A 76 0.12 2.36 1.37
C LEU A 76 0.13 1.64 0.01
N PHE A 77 0.92 2.11 -0.95
CA PHE A 77 0.99 1.54 -2.30
C PHE A 77 1.52 0.11 -2.27
N SER A 78 2.47 -0.20 -1.38
CA SER A 78 2.94 -1.56 -1.17
C SER A 78 1.81 -2.46 -0.66
N GLY A 79 1.06 -2.01 0.34
CA GLY A 79 -0.09 -2.74 0.90
C GLY A 79 -1.16 -3.05 -0.14
N ILE A 80 -1.68 -2.03 -0.82
CA ILE A 80 -2.76 -2.23 -1.80
C ILE A 80 -2.29 -3.08 -2.99
N THR A 81 -1.01 -3.01 -3.36
CA THR A 81 -0.43 -3.88 -4.40
C THR A 81 -0.36 -5.33 -3.95
N LEU A 82 0.09 -5.60 -2.72
CA LEU A 82 0.16 -6.95 -2.16
C LEU A 82 -1.23 -7.59 -2.10
N PHE A 83 -2.25 -6.81 -1.71
CA PHE A 83 -3.65 -7.25 -1.66
C PHE A 83 -4.40 -7.15 -3.00
N SER A 84 -3.76 -6.73 -4.09
CA SER A 84 -4.43 -6.68 -5.41
C SER A 84 -4.75 -8.08 -5.93
N ASP A 85 -5.83 -8.21 -6.69
CA ASP A 85 -6.22 -9.48 -7.32
C ASP A 85 -5.51 -9.64 -8.69
N THR A 86 -4.21 -9.91 -8.64
CA THR A 86 -3.37 -10.12 -9.83
C THR A 86 -2.26 -11.13 -9.57
N LYS A 87 -1.53 -11.52 -10.62
CA LYS A 87 -0.40 -12.44 -10.53
C LYS A 87 0.75 -11.83 -9.73
N PHE A 88 1.48 -12.68 -9.03
CA PHE A 88 2.63 -12.27 -8.23
C PHE A 88 3.68 -11.47 -9.05
N GLU A 89 3.98 -11.89 -10.27
CA GLU A 89 4.92 -11.21 -11.16
C GLU A 89 4.51 -9.75 -11.44
N ASP A 90 3.22 -9.51 -11.68
CA ASP A 90 2.69 -8.17 -11.93
C ASP A 90 2.78 -7.28 -10.67
N LYS A 91 2.57 -7.87 -9.48
CA LYS A 91 2.75 -7.18 -8.19
C LYS A 91 4.21 -6.77 -7.99
N ILE A 92 5.14 -7.70 -8.20
CA ILE A 92 6.58 -7.42 -8.06
C ILE A 92 7.04 -6.39 -9.08
N ARG A 93 6.55 -6.43 -10.33
CA ARG A 93 6.88 -5.40 -11.32
C ARG A 93 6.39 -4.02 -10.88
N PHE A 94 5.18 -3.91 -10.34
CA PHE A 94 4.68 -2.64 -9.82
C PHE A 94 5.52 -2.14 -8.63
N LEU A 95 5.86 -3.02 -7.68
CA LEU A 95 6.73 -2.64 -6.55
C LEU A 95 8.12 -2.21 -7.03
N PHE A 96 8.68 -2.89 -8.03
CA PHE A 96 9.92 -2.47 -8.65
C PHE A 96 9.82 -1.05 -9.21
N ASP A 97 8.78 -0.76 -10.00
CA ASP A 97 8.55 0.57 -10.58
C ASP A 97 8.33 1.65 -9.50
N LEU A 98 7.78 1.27 -8.35
CA LEU A 98 7.50 2.16 -7.22
C LEU A 98 8.78 2.56 -6.46
N PHE A 99 9.72 1.62 -6.30
CA PHE A 99 10.96 1.82 -5.54
C PHE A 99 12.18 2.16 -6.41
N ASP A 100 12.07 2.13 -7.73
CA ASP A 100 13.09 2.61 -8.68
C ASP A 100 13.10 4.15 -8.72
N PHE A 101 13.48 4.78 -7.62
CA PHE A 101 13.40 6.24 -7.44
C PHE A 101 14.25 7.04 -8.42
N ASN A 102 15.33 6.44 -8.95
CA ASN A 102 16.25 7.09 -9.87
C ASN A 102 15.98 6.73 -11.35
N GLU A 103 14.95 5.92 -11.62
CA GLU A 103 14.52 5.50 -12.96
C GLU A 103 15.66 4.87 -13.78
N LEU A 104 16.54 4.09 -13.14
CA LEU A 104 17.65 3.40 -13.80
C LEU A 104 17.26 1.98 -14.27
N ASP A 105 16.00 1.56 -14.08
CA ASP A 105 15.52 0.20 -14.31
C ASP A 105 16.35 -0.82 -13.50
N SER A 106 16.78 -0.42 -12.30
CA SER A 106 17.55 -1.24 -11.36
C SER A 106 17.38 -0.74 -9.93
N LEU A 107 17.27 -1.65 -8.96
CA LEU A 107 17.18 -1.30 -7.54
C LEU A 107 18.53 -1.47 -6.85
N ALA A 108 18.94 -0.48 -6.06
CA ALA A 108 20.05 -0.66 -5.14
C ALA A 108 19.62 -1.56 -3.97
N LEU A 109 20.60 -2.09 -3.24
CA LEU A 109 20.31 -2.96 -2.08
C LEU A 109 19.42 -2.26 -1.03
N VAL A 110 19.65 -0.97 -0.82
CA VAL A 110 18.85 -0.15 0.11
C VAL A 110 17.40 0.00 -0.36
N ASP A 111 17.17 0.14 -1.66
CA ASP A 111 15.82 0.26 -2.23
C ASP A 111 15.05 -1.05 -2.05
N ILE A 112 15.72 -2.20 -2.24
CA ILE A 112 15.14 -3.53 -2.02
C ILE A 112 14.83 -3.75 -0.53
N GLU A 113 15.75 -3.40 0.36
CA GLU A 113 15.54 -3.47 1.81
C GLU A 113 14.32 -2.65 2.22
N PHE A 114 14.22 -1.43 1.69
CA PHE A 114 13.11 -0.53 1.99
C PHE A 114 11.79 -1.01 1.39
N MET A 115 11.80 -1.55 0.16
CA MET A 115 10.64 -2.18 -0.47
C MET A 115 10.08 -3.33 0.38
N ILE A 116 10.96 -4.18 0.94
CA ILE A 116 10.55 -5.28 1.82
C ILE A 116 10.01 -4.73 3.13
N TYR A 117 10.65 -3.71 3.72
CA TYR A 117 10.18 -3.05 4.93
C TYR A 117 8.75 -2.52 4.75
N CYS A 118 8.50 -1.68 3.72
CA CYS A 118 7.18 -1.12 3.45
C CYS A 118 6.13 -2.19 3.19
N SER A 119 6.51 -3.26 2.47
CA SER A 119 5.66 -4.42 2.23
C SER A 119 5.22 -5.11 3.52
N LEU A 120 6.12 -5.21 4.51
CA LEU A 120 5.82 -5.80 5.82
C LEU A 120 4.99 -4.85 6.68
N SER A 121 5.36 -3.58 6.76
CA SER A 121 4.62 -2.55 7.53
C SER A 121 3.16 -2.49 7.11
N ALA A 122 2.89 -2.52 5.81
CA ALA A 122 1.53 -2.44 5.27
C ALA A 122 0.65 -3.68 5.55
N THR A 123 1.23 -4.77 6.04
CA THR A 123 0.50 -6.02 6.32
C THR A 123 0.20 -6.25 7.80
N GLN A 124 0.86 -5.53 8.70
CA GLN A 124 0.68 -5.60 10.16
C GLN A 124 -0.69 -5.04 10.58
#